data_AF-A0A183I9R4-F1
#
_entry.id   AF-A0A183I9R4-F1
#
_cell.length_a   1.000
_cell.length_b   1.000
_cell.length_c   1.000
_cell.angle_alpha   90.00
_cell.angle_beta   90.00
_cell.angle_gamma   90.00
#
_symmetry.space_group_name_H-M   'P 1'
#
loop_
_entity.id
_entity.type
_entity.pdbx_description
1 polymer ?
#
loop_
_entity_poly.entity_id
_entity_poly.type
_entity_poly.pdbx_seq_one_letter_code
_entity_poly.pdbx_strand_id
1 'polypeptide(L)'
;MIDFWRFNSLFAMELEKCQPASASTSKNSTIYRGLEGFVAAISPFNFTAIGGNMCTCPAIMGNTVVWKPARTALLSNYVAFKILREAGLPPGVINFIPTNGPAFGNSVIPSPHLAGISFVGSLPLFQDLWKQVGANIESYINFPRLSGECGGKNFHFVHPSADMDTVAACTIRSAFEYQGQKCSACSRLYVPQSVWPTLRTKLLKIRDEIKMGDVS
;
A
#
# COMPACT_ATOMS: atom_id res chain seq x y z
N MET A 1 -8.87 0.90 -6.34
CA MET A 1 -9.27 1.87 -5.29
C MET A 1 -10.69 1.59 -4.84
N ILE A 2 -11.66 1.59 -5.75
CA ILE A 2 -13.05 1.20 -5.48
C ILE A 2 -13.13 -0.14 -4.72
N ASP A 3 -12.37 -1.14 -5.16
CA ASP A 3 -12.34 -2.43 -4.47
C ASP A 3 -11.85 -2.33 -3.03
N PHE A 4 -10.76 -1.60 -2.76
CA PHE A 4 -10.32 -1.37 -1.37
C PHE A 4 -11.45 -0.78 -0.52
N TRP A 5 -12.17 0.22 -1.01
CA TRP A 5 -13.24 0.84 -0.24
C TRP A 5 -14.43 -0.09 -0.02
N ARG A 6 -14.86 -0.85 -1.03
CA ARG A 6 -15.97 -1.81 -0.88
C ARG A 6 -15.60 -2.98 0.00
N PHE A 7 -14.47 -3.63 -0.29
CA PHE A 7 -14.05 -4.83 0.43
C PHE A 7 -13.61 -4.51 1.86
N ASN A 8 -12.90 -3.41 2.12
CA ASN A 8 -12.56 -3.05 3.50
C ASN A 8 -13.81 -2.71 4.33
N SER A 9 -14.82 -2.06 3.73
CA SER A 9 -16.10 -1.82 4.41
C SER A 9 -16.80 -3.13 4.76
N LEU A 10 -16.83 -4.07 3.81
CA LEU A 10 -17.34 -5.42 4.07
C LEU A 10 -16.56 -6.10 5.20
N PHE A 11 -15.23 -6.10 5.14
CA PHE A 11 -14.40 -6.74 6.15
C PHE A 11 -14.57 -6.12 7.54
N ALA A 12 -14.72 -4.78 7.63
CA ALA A 12 -15.00 -4.12 8.90
C ALA A 12 -16.35 -4.57 9.49
N MET A 13 -17.40 -4.66 8.67
CA MET A 13 -18.71 -5.13 9.10
C MET A 13 -18.70 -6.63 9.50
N GLU A 14 -18.01 -7.48 8.75
CA GLU A 14 -17.87 -8.90 9.09
C GLU A 14 -17.07 -9.09 10.38
N LEU A 15 -16.05 -8.26 10.62
CA LEU A 15 -15.23 -8.33 11.83
C LEU A 15 -16.07 -8.09 13.09
N GLU A 16 -17.03 -7.17 13.07
CA GLU A 16 -17.90 -6.92 14.24
C GLU A 16 -18.78 -8.12 14.62
N LYS A 17 -19.06 -9.04 13.68
CA LYS A 17 -19.81 -10.27 13.95
C LYS A 17 -18.99 -11.30 14.72
N CYS A 18 -17.67 -11.16 14.77
CA CYS A 18 -16.79 -12.03 15.55
C CYS A 18 -16.93 -11.73 17.05
N GLN A 19 -17.95 -12.32 17.67
CA GLN A 19 -18.27 -12.15 19.09
C GLN A 19 -17.90 -13.40 19.90
N PRO A 20 -17.44 -13.24 21.16
CA PRO A 20 -17.12 -14.36 22.03
C PRO A 20 -18.40 -15.09 22.47
N ALA A 21 -18.25 -16.36 22.85
CA ALA A 21 -19.34 -17.09 23.48
C ALA A 21 -19.77 -16.39 24.79
N SER A 22 -21.08 -16.37 25.02
CA SER A 22 -21.68 -15.91 26.29
C SER A 22 -22.14 -17.12 27.09
N ALA A 23 -22.01 -17.04 28.42
CA ALA A 23 -22.57 -18.03 29.33
C ALA A 23 -24.03 -17.66 29.68
N SER A 24 -24.74 -18.53 30.40
CA SER A 24 -26.13 -18.24 30.82
C SER A 24 -26.24 -17.08 31.81
N THR A 25 -25.19 -16.79 32.57
CA THR A 25 -25.16 -15.74 33.60
C THR A 25 -24.42 -14.47 33.18
N SER A 26 -23.73 -14.49 32.03
CA SER A 26 -22.85 -13.40 31.60
C SER A 26 -22.94 -13.21 30.09
N LYS A 27 -23.12 -11.95 29.66
CA LYS A 27 -23.04 -11.57 28.25
C LYS A 27 -21.67 -10.97 27.97
N ASN A 28 -20.94 -11.60 27.05
CA ASN A 28 -19.65 -11.12 26.60
C ASN A 28 -19.83 -10.43 25.24
N SER A 29 -19.08 -9.35 25.01
CA SER A 29 -19.02 -8.68 23.71
C SER A 29 -17.64 -8.09 23.47
N THR A 30 -17.18 -8.16 22.22
CA THR A 30 -15.96 -7.50 21.76
C THR A 30 -16.32 -6.17 21.11
N ILE A 31 -15.64 -5.10 21.53
CA ILE A 31 -15.69 -3.79 20.88
C ILE A 31 -14.37 -3.57 20.15
N TYR A 32 -14.45 -3.46 18.82
CA TYR A 32 -13.31 -3.17 17.95
C TYR A 32 -13.01 -1.68 17.95
N ARG A 33 -12.27 -1.22 18.98
CA ARG A 33 -11.88 0.18 19.13
C ARG A 33 -10.86 0.59 18.06
N GLY A 34 -10.97 1.85 17.61
CA GLY A 34 -9.86 2.54 16.96
C GLY A 34 -8.66 2.64 17.90
N LEU A 35 -7.47 2.89 17.35
CA LEU A 35 -6.29 3.15 18.16
C LEU A 35 -6.41 4.54 18.80
N GLU A 36 -5.98 4.64 20.06
CA GLU A 36 -5.90 5.92 20.73
C GLU A 36 -4.66 6.69 20.27
N GLY A 37 -4.90 7.87 19.69
CA GLY A 37 -3.90 8.69 19.01
C GLY A 37 -4.23 8.89 17.53
N PHE A 38 -3.22 9.07 16.69
CA PHE A 38 -3.38 9.23 15.24
C PHE A 38 -2.50 8.26 14.44
N VAL A 39 -2.90 7.99 13.20
CA VAL A 39 -2.12 7.21 12.24
C VAL A 39 -1.44 8.14 11.23
N ALA A 40 -0.13 7.96 11.03
CA ALA A 40 0.60 8.61 9.96
C ALA A 40 0.57 7.73 8.70
N ALA A 41 -0.08 8.19 7.63
CA ALA A 41 -0.11 7.48 6.34
C ALA A 41 0.89 8.10 5.36
N ILE A 42 1.87 7.32 4.89
CA ILE A 42 2.94 7.77 3.98
C ILE A 42 2.87 6.94 2.70
N SER A 43 2.25 7.48 1.65
CA SER A 43 1.90 6.72 0.45
C SER A 43 2.86 6.95 -0.74
N PRO A 44 3.03 5.94 -1.62
CA PRO A 44 3.98 5.98 -2.72
C PRO A 44 3.38 6.69 -3.95
N PHE A 45 4.18 6.81 -5.02
CA PHE A 45 3.75 7.46 -6.26
C PHE A 45 3.05 6.51 -7.24
N ASN A 46 3.35 5.22 -7.16
CA ASN A 46 3.08 4.27 -8.24
C ASN A 46 1.63 3.80 -8.32
N PHE A 47 0.84 3.99 -7.25
CA PHE A 47 -0.58 3.67 -7.25
C PHE A 47 -1.37 4.68 -6.42
N THR A 48 -2.25 5.45 -7.05
CA THR A 48 -3.24 6.29 -6.35
C THR A 48 -4.12 5.45 -5.42
N ALA A 49 -4.45 4.22 -5.83
CA ALA A 49 -5.24 3.29 -5.02
C ALA A 49 -4.58 2.94 -3.68
N ILE A 50 -3.24 2.82 -3.65
CA ILE A 50 -2.51 2.59 -2.39
C ILE A 50 -2.62 3.83 -1.50
N GLY A 51 -2.44 5.03 -2.06
CA GLY A 51 -2.61 6.28 -1.31
C GLY A 51 -3.98 6.41 -0.65
N GLY A 52 -5.04 6.19 -1.42
CA GLY A 52 -6.41 6.18 -0.89
C GLY A 52 -6.60 5.12 0.19
N ASN A 53 -6.14 3.87 -0.03
CA ASN A 53 -6.33 2.80 0.94
C ASN A 53 -5.57 3.04 2.26
N MET A 54 -4.35 3.54 2.20
CA MET A 54 -3.51 3.74 3.39
C MET A 54 -4.08 4.75 4.37
N CYS A 55 -4.82 5.75 3.90
CA CYS A 55 -5.52 6.68 4.77
C CYS A 55 -6.93 6.20 5.13
N THR A 56 -7.67 5.58 4.21
CA THR A 56 -9.06 5.17 4.49
C THR A 56 -9.17 3.90 5.32
N CYS A 57 -8.23 2.97 5.22
CA CYS A 57 -8.23 1.72 5.99
C CYS A 57 -8.14 1.95 7.51
N PRO A 58 -7.21 2.77 8.05
CA PRO A 58 -7.28 3.13 9.46
C PRO A 58 -8.51 3.98 9.78
N ALA A 59 -8.93 4.89 8.89
CA ALA A 59 -10.09 5.75 9.13
C ALA A 59 -11.41 4.99 9.30
N ILE A 60 -11.67 3.96 8.47
CA ILE A 60 -12.89 3.15 8.58
C ILE A 60 -12.93 2.32 9.89
N MET A 61 -11.76 2.05 10.47
CA MET A 61 -11.63 1.39 11.78
C MET A 61 -11.66 2.40 12.96
N GLY A 62 -12.10 3.64 12.73
CA GLY A 62 -12.29 4.64 13.78
C GLY A 62 -11.04 5.45 14.16
N ASN A 63 -9.98 5.44 13.34
CA ASN A 63 -8.78 6.23 13.59
C ASN A 63 -8.85 7.60 12.89
N THR A 64 -8.13 8.59 13.40
CA THR A 64 -7.79 9.79 12.62
C THR A 64 -6.43 9.65 11.96
N VAL A 65 -6.23 10.34 10.83
CA VAL A 65 -5.08 10.12 9.97
C VAL A 65 -4.45 11.43 9.53
N VAL A 66 -3.13 11.49 9.58
CA VAL A 66 -2.32 12.50 8.90
C VAL A 66 -1.71 11.84 7.66
N TRP A 67 -2.17 12.24 6.47
CA TRP A 67 -1.79 11.62 5.21
C TRP A 67 -0.78 12.48 4.44
N LYS A 68 0.42 11.95 4.26
CA LYS A 68 1.49 12.50 3.42
C LYS A 68 1.57 11.75 2.08
N PRO A 69 1.01 12.29 0.99
CA PRO A 69 1.15 11.68 -0.32
C PRO A 69 2.57 11.84 -0.89
N ALA A 70 2.93 11.00 -1.86
CA ALA A 70 4.08 11.21 -2.72
C ALA A 70 3.87 12.45 -3.61
N ARG A 71 4.91 13.25 -3.80
CA ARG A 71 4.85 14.51 -4.58
C ARG A 71 4.38 14.26 -6.03
N THR A 72 4.87 13.18 -6.64
CA THR A 72 4.57 12.81 -8.03
C THR A 72 3.19 12.17 -8.23
N ALA A 73 2.44 11.90 -7.14
CA ALA A 73 1.05 11.44 -7.20
C ALA A 73 0.10 12.42 -6.47
N LEU A 74 0.52 13.69 -6.31
CA LEU A 74 -0.22 14.67 -5.52
C LEU A 74 -1.60 14.97 -6.12
N LEU A 75 -1.67 15.18 -7.43
CA LEU A 75 -2.92 15.53 -8.12
C LEU A 75 -3.98 14.44 -7.94
N SER A 76 -3.66 13.20 -8.29
CA SER A 76 -4.61 12.09 -8.22
C SER A 76 -5.04 11.79 -6.78
N ASN A 77 -4.12 11.87 -5.82
CA ASN A 77 -4.44 11.68 -4.40
C ASN A 77 -5.24 12.85 -3.81
N TYR A 78 -5.03 14.09 -4.25
CA TYR A 78 -5.84 15.22 -3.83
C TYR A 78 -7.27 15.11 -4.38
N VAL A 79 -7.44 14.66 -5.62
CA VAL A 79 -8.77 14.34 -6.18
C VAL A 79 -9.45 13.24 -5.35
N ALA A 80 -8.74 12.16 -5.01
CA ALA A 80 -9.29 11.11 -4.15
C ALA A 80 -9.69 11.65 -2.76
N PHE A 81 -8.89 12.53 -2.17
CA PHE A 81 -9.23 13.22 -0.92
C PHE A 81 -10.51 14.04 -1.03
N LYS A 82 -10.68 14.83 -2.10
CA LYS A 82 -11.91 15.60 -2.35
C LYS A 82 -13.14 14.69 -2.49
N ILE A 83 -13.01 13.59 -3.23
CA ILE A 83 -14.09 12.60 -3.37
C ILE A 83 -14.52 12.06 -1.99
N LEU A 84 -13.57 11.76 -1.10
CA LEU A 84 -13.90 11.33 0.27
C LEU A 84 -14.65 12.41 1.06
N ARG A 85 -14.27 13.69 0.91
CA ARG A 85 -14.97 14.81 1.54
C ARG A 85 -16.39 15.00 0.99
N GLU A 86 -16.56 14.89 -0.32
CA GLU A 86 -17.86 14.93 -0.99
C GLU A 86 -18.75 13.74 -0.59
N ALA A 87 -18.16 12.57 -0.35
CA ALA A 87 -18.84 11.38 0.17
C ALA A 87 -19.23 11.48 1.66
N GLY A 88 -18.92 12.59 2.34
CA GLY A 88 -19.33 12.85 3.72
C GLY A 88 -18.27 12.56 4.79
N LEU A 89 -16.99 12.37 4.42
CA LEU A 89 -15.92 12.22 5.41
C LEU A 89 -15.85 13.46 6.32
N PRO A 90 -16.02 13.31 7.65
CA PRO A 90 -16.00 14.45 8.56
C PRO A 90 -14.67 15.22 8.55
N PRO A 91 -14.68 16.54 8.79
CA PRO A 91 -13.46 17.33 8.96
C PRO A 91 -12.54 16.74 10.04
N GLY A 92 -11.24 16.71 9.76
CA GLY A 92 -10.22 16.25 10.71
C GLY A 92 -9.99 14.73 10.76
N VAL A 93 -10.87 13.90 10.19
CA VAL A 93 -10.67 12.44 10.17
C VAL A 93 -9.48 12.05 9.30
N ILE A 94 -9.37 12.61 8.09
CA ILE A 94 -8.15 12.53 7.28
C ILE A 94 -7.67 13.96 7.01
N ASN A 95 -6.41 14.21 7.35
CA ASN A 95 -5.73 15.49 7.14
C ASN A 95 -4.71 15.30 6.02
N PHE A 96 -4.97 15.91 4.86
CA PHE A 96 -4.10 15.82 3.69
C PHE A 96 -2.96 16.82 3.78
N ILE A 97 -1.74 16.36 4.10
CA ILE A 97 -0.57 17.21 4.39
C ILE A 97 0.58 16.90 3.41
N PRO A 98 0.61 17.53 2.23
CA PRO A 98 1.74 17.44 1.32
C PRO A 98 2.96 18.14 1.90
N THR A 99 3.98 17.37 2.24
CA THR A 99 5.26 17.90 2.71
C THR A 99 6.41 16.96 2.33
N ASN A 100 7.64 17.42 2.55
CA ASN A 100 8.83 16.59 2.39
C ASN A 100 8.91 15.53 3.51
N GLY A 101 9.63 14.43 3.24
CA GLY A 101 9.73 13.30 4.15
C GLY A 101 10.28 13.67 5.54
N PRO A 102 11.46 14.31 5.63
CA PRO A 102 12.05 14.70 6.92
C PRO A 102 11.16 15.60 7.76
N ALA A 103 10.57 16.65 7.17
CA ALA A 103 9.66 17.54 7.89
C ALA A 103 8.43 16.79 8.42
N PHE A 104 7.90 15.83 7.66
CA PHE A 104 6.80 14.98 8.11
C PHE A 104 7.22 14.11 9.30
N GLY A 105 8.32 13.36 9.16
CA GLY A 105 8.84 12.46 10.19
C GLY A 105 9.14 13.20 11.50
N ASN A 106 9.86 14.32 11.41
CA ASN A 106 10.20 15.17 12.57
C ASN A 106 8.98 15.75 13.28
N SER A 107 7.83 15.82 12.61
CA SER A 107 6.58 16.33 13.22
C SER A 107 5.77 15.20 13.86
N VAL A 108 5.67 14.03 13.21
CA VAL A 108 4.77 12.96 13.65
C VAL A 108 5.43 11.99 14.64
N ILE A 109 6.73 11.73 14.50
CA ILE A 109 7.44 10.71 15.30
C ILE A 109 7.61 11.16 16.76
N PRO A 110 7.99 12.41 17.08
CA PRO A 110 8.15 12.82 18.48
C PRO A 110 6.84 12.97 19.25
N SER A 111 5.67 12.86 18.59
CA SER A 111 4.39 13.07 19.23
C SER A 111 4.01 11.89 20.14
N PRO A 112 3.65 12.12 21.42
CA PRO A 112 3.22 11.06 22.33
C PRO A 112 1.94 10.34 21.87
N HIS A 113 1.17 10.96 20.97
CA HIS A 113 -0.07 10.44 20.40
C HIS A 113 0.10 9.68 19.08
N LEU A 114 1.34 9.40 18.62
CA LEU A 114 1.52 8.56 17.43
C LEU A 114 1.06 7.13 17.74
N ALA A 115 -0.04 6.69 17.13
CA ALA A 115 -0.60 5.36 17.36
C ALA A 115 -0.16 4.33 16.31
N GLY A 116 0.24 4.81 15.13
CA GLY A 116 0.74 3.93 14.09
C GLY A 116 1.24 4.64 12.84
N ILE A 117 1.99 3.90 12.04
CA ILE A 117 2.47 4.32 10.73
C ILE A 117 1.98 3.31 9.70
N SER A 118 1.23 3.77 8.72
CA SER A 118 0.95 3.04 7.48
C SER A 118 1.92 3.54 6.43
N PHE A 119 2.81 2.69 5.94
CA PHE A 119 3.90 3.04 5.04
C PHE A 119 3.94 2.13 3.81
N VAL A 120 4.15 2.73 2.64
CA VAL A 120 4.62 2.01 1.46
C VAL A 120 5.69 2.85 0.79
N GLY A 121 6.87 2.27 0.60
CA GLY A 121 8.03 3.01 0.10
C GLY A 121 9.28 2.14 0.08
N SER A 122 10.44 2.74 0.34
CA SER A 122 11.71 2.01 0.31
C SER A 122 12.03 1.35 1.66
N LEU A 123 12.69 0.19 1.60
CA LEU A 123 13.17 -0.53 2.79
C LEU A 123 14.04 0.34 3.72
N PRO A 124 15.04 1.12 3.23
CA PRO A 124 15.87 1.93 4.11
C PRO A 124 15.08 2.99 4.87
N LEU A 125 14.07 3.60 4.23
CA LEU A 125 13.22 4.59 4.88
C LEU A 125 12.32 3.92 5.94
N PHE A 126 11.76 2.75 5.66
CA PHE A 126 10.95 2.05 6.66
C PHE A 126 11.78 1.61 7.87
N GLN A 127 13.01 1.12 7.65
CA GLN A 127 13.94 0.79 8.72
C GLN A 127 14.29 2.02 9.57
N ASP A 128 14.50 3.17 8.94
CA ASP A 128 14.78 4.42 9.62
C ASP A 128 13.59 4.86 10.49
N LEU A 129 12.36 4.84 9.95
CA LEU A 129 11.14 5.10 10.72
C LEU A 129 11.02 4.16 11.93
N TRP A 130 11.33 2.87 11.74
CA TRP A 130 11.26 1.87 12.81
C TRP A 130 12.27 2.16 13.92
N LYS A 131 13.51 2.53 13.57
CA LYS A 131 14.55 2.94 14.53
C LYS A 131 14.15 4.19 15.30
N GLN A 132 13.65 5.21 14.61
CA GLN A 132 13.24 6.46 15.26
C GLN A 132 12.06 6.23 16.21
N VAL A 133 11.09 5.40 15.84
CA VAL A 133 10.00 5.02 16.75
C VAL A 133 10.55 4.26 17.95
N GLY A 134 11.41 3.26 17.74
CA GLY A 134 12.03 2.51 18.84
C GLY A 134 12.84 3.38 19.80
N ALA A 135 13.55 4.39 19.30
CA ALA A 135 14.31 5.33 20.11
C ALA A 135 13.43 6.27 20.96
N ASN A 136 12.16 6.45 20.58
CA ASN A 136 11.19 7.28 21.29
C ASN A 136 10.16 6.46 22.08
N ILE A 137 10.38 5.15 22.28
CA ILE A 137 9.33 4.25 22.75
C ILE A 137 8.72 4.65 24.10
N GLU A 138 9.52 5.25 24.99
CA GLU A 138 9.09 5.70 26.33
C GLU A 138 8.19 6.93 26.30
N SER A 139 8.16 7.70 25.21
CA SER A 139 7.37 8.94 25.12
C SER A 139 5.93 8.71 24.63
N TYR A 140 5.62 7.53 24.08
CA TYR A 140 4.30 7.26 23.53
C TYR A 140 3.31 6.78 24.59
N ILE A 141 2.07 7.23 24.47
CA ILE A 141 0.95 6.74 25.29
C ILE A 141 0.63 5.27 24.94
N ASN A 142 0.86 4.87 23.69
CA ASN A 142 0.65 3.53 23.16
C ASN A 142 1.86 3.08 22.36
N PHE A 143 2.12 1.77 22.28
CA PHE A 143 3.14 1.24 21.37
C PHE A 143 2.72 1.46 19.91
N PRO A 144 3.40 2.31 19.12
CA PRO A 144 2.95 2.62 17.77
C PRO A 144 3.01 1.38 16.87
N ARG A 145 1.94 1.14 16.09
CA ARG A 145 1.89 0.00 15.15
C ARG A 145 2.45 0.40 13.79
N LEU A 146 3.54 -0.23 13.37
CA LEU A 146 4.20 0.06 12.09
C LEU A 146 3.85 -1.02 11.06
N SER A 147 3.12 -0.63 10.01
CA SER A 147 2.78 -1.48 8.86
C SER A 147 3.48 -0.93 7.62
N GLY A 148 4.31 -1.75 6.97
CA GLY A 148 5.18 -1.32 5.88
C GLY A 148 5.22 -2.31 4.72
N GLU A 149 5.07 -1.82 3.48
CA GLU A 149 5.43 -2.55 2.25
C GLU A 149 6.63 -1.85 1.59
N CYS A 150 7.65 -2.63 1.23
CA CYS A 150 9.01 -2.12 0.94
C CYS A 150 9.55 -2.49 -0.46
N GLY A 151 8.68 -2.89 -1.38
CA GLY A 151 9.05 -3.32 -2.73
C GLY A 151 9.61 -4.74 -2.78
N GLY A 152 10.07 -5.14 -3.97
CA GLY A 152 10.60 -6.48 -4.19
C GLY A 152 11.44 -6.62 -5.45
N LYS A 153 12.09 -7.79 -5.58
CA LYS A 153 12.81 -8.20 -6.79
C LYS A 153 12.17 -9.46 -7.36
N ASN A 154 11.05 -9.29 -8.07
CA ASN A 154 10.19 -10.40 -8.47
C ASN A 154 10.75 -11.18 -9.65
N PHE A 155 10.36 -12.45 -9.78
CA PHE A 155 10.81 -13.34 -10.83
C PHE A 155 9.68 -14.11 -11.50
N HIS A 156 9.87 -14.46 -12.76
CA HIS A 156 9.16 -15.54 -13.43
C HIS A 156 10.12 -16.72 -13.63
N PHE A 157 9.67 -17.93 -13.28
CA PHE A 157 10.42 -19.17 -13.46
C PHE A 157 9.70 -20.04 -14.49
N VAL A 158 10.42 -20.46 -15.54
CA VAL A 158 9.85 -21.18 -16.67
C VAL A 158 10.27 -22.65 -16.60
N HIS A 159 9.29 -23.55 -16.68
CA HIS A 159 9.55 -24.98 -16.88
C HIS A 159 9.51 -25.31 -18.40
N PRO A 160 10.24 -26.32 -18.91
CA PRO A 160 10.20 -26.67 -20.34
C PRO A 160 8.80 -27.00 -20.88
N SER A 161 7.86 -27.42 -20.02
CA SER A 161 6.48 -27.71 -20.39
C SER A 161 5.55 -26.48 -20.39
N ALA A 162 6.07 -25.29 -20.11
CA ALA A 162 5.26 -24.09 -20.06
C ALA A 162 4.80 -23.66 -21.46
N ASP A 163 3.64 -23.01 -21.53
CA ASP A 163 3.15 -22.41 -22.77
C ASP A 163 3.95 -21.15 -23.13
N MET A 164 4.74 -21.20 -24.21
CA MET A 164 5.69 -20.14 -24.55
C MET A 164 5.02 -18.82 -24.96
N ASP A 165 3.80 -18.88 -25.51
CA ASP A 165 3.02 -17.68 -25.85
C ASP A 165 2.54 -16.95 -24.60
N THR A 166 1.98 -17.68 -23.63
CA THR A 166 1.59 -17.16 -22.31
C THR A 166 2.79 -16.60 -21.57
N VAL A 167 3.91 -17.34 -21.53
CA VAL A 167 5.14 -16.88 -20.85
C VAL A 167 5.63 -15.57 -21.45
N ALA A 168 5.67 -15.46 -22.78
CA ALA A 168 6.11 -14.24 -23.46
C ALA A 168 5.20 -13.05 -23.12
N ALA A 169 3.89 -13.20 -23.30
CA ALA A 169 2.91 -12.14 -23.08
C ALA A 169 2.88 -11.66 -21.61
N CYS A 170 2.81 -12.59 -20.66
CA CYS A 170 2.77 -12.28 -19.23
C CYS A 170 4.07 -11.66 -18.73
N THR A 171 5.22 -12.13 -19.22
CA THR A 171 6.52 -11.58 -18.80
C THR A 171 6.72 -10.16 -19.33
N ILE A 172 6.40 -9.90 -20.60
CA ILE A 172 6.46 -8.54 -21.17
C ILE A 172 5.57 -7.58 -20.38
N ARG A 173 4.31 -7.95 -20.14
CA ARG A 173 3.39 -7.10 -19.36
C ARG A 173 3.91 -6.86 -17.94
N SER A 174 4.28 -7.91 -17.23
CA SER A 174 4.77 -7.81 -15.85
C SER A 174 6.05 -6.96 -15.73
N ALA A 175 6.94 -7.03 -16.72
CA ALA A 175 8.19 -6.29 -16.72
C ALA A 175 8.04 -4.82 -17.16
N PHE A 176 7.17 -4.54 -18.14
CA PHE A 176 7.17 -3.25 -18.84
C PHE A 176 5.89 -2.41 -18.67
N GLU A 177 4.78 -2.97 -18.20
CA GLU A 177 3.61 -2.14 -17.88
C GLU A 177 3.95 -1.11 -16.82
N TYR A 178 3.50 0.13 -17.04
CA TYR A 178 3.87 1.28 -16.21
C TYR A 178 5.40 1.43 -16.05
N GLN A 179 6.15 1.08 -17.10
CA GLN A 179 7.60 1.10 -17.19
C GLN A 179 8.28 0.28 -16.07
N GLY A 180 7.63 -0.79 -15.62
CA GLY A 180 8.13 -1.62 -14.53
C GLY A 180 8.09 -0.93 -13.15
N GLN A 181 7.44 0.23 -13.03
CA GLN A 181 7.34 0.99 -11.77
C GLN A 181 6.25 0.44 -10.83
N LYS A 182 6.12 -0.88 -10.77
CA LYS A 182 5.24 -1.62 -9.86
C LYS A 182 6.11 -2.38 -8.87
N CYS A 183 5.74 -2.42 -7.58
CA CYS A 183 6.46 -3.22 -6.58
C CYS A 183 6.50 -4.72 -6.93
N SER A 184 5.52 -5.19 -7.70
CA SER A 184 5.37 -6.57 -8.19
C SER A 184 5.96 -6.83 -9.58
N ALA A 185 6.59 -5.85 -10.23
CA ALA A 185 7.11 -6.02 -11.59
C ALA A 185 8.14 -7.16 -11.67
N CYS A 186 8.02 -8.02 -12.69
CA CYS A 186 8.98 -9.09 -12.95
C CYS A 186 10.30 -8.49 -13.44
N SER A 187 11.39 -8.76 -12.71
CA SER A 187 12.72 -8.21 -13.00
C SER A 187 13.80 -9.28 -13.21
N ARG A 188 13.43 -10.56 -13.09
CA ARG A 188 14.29 -11.72 -13.29
C ARG A 188 13.48 -12.81 -14.00
N LEU A 189 13.96 -13.30 -15.12
CA LEU A 189 13.34 -14.39 -15.86
C LEU A 189 14.30 -15.57 -15.92
N TYR A 190 13.89 -16.72 -15.38
CA TYR A 190 14.68 -17.95 -15.39
C TYR A 190 14.12 -18.89 -16.45
N VAL A 191 14.93 -19.23 -17.47
CA VAL A 191 14.49 -19.98 -18.65
C VAL A 191 15.39 -21.20 -18.89
N PRO A 192 14.83 -22.39 -19.12
CA PRO A 192 15.59 -23.57 -19.55
C PRO A 192 16.16 -23.39 -20.96
N GLN A 193 17.37 -23.90 -21.17
CA GLN A 193 18.05 -23.83 -22.47
C GLN A 193 17.21 -24.41 -23.62
N SER A 194 16.44 -25.47 -23.36
CA SER A 194 15.62 -26.18 -24.36
C SER A 194 14.52 -25.32 -24.99
N VAL A 195 13.99 -24.33 -24.25
CA VAL A 195 12.88 -23.48 -24.71
C VAL A 195 13.31 -22.03 -24.97
N TRP A 196 14.54 -21.67 -24.62
CA TRP A 196 15.06 -20.32 -24.78
C TRP A 196 15.01 -19.78 -26.21
N PRO A 197 15.41 -20.53 -27.27
CA PRO A 197 15.35 -20.01 -28.63
C PRO A 197 13.94 -19.56 -29.04
N THR A 198 12.94 -20.38 -28.71
CA THR A 198 11.52 -20.11 -29.00
C THR A 198 11.03 -18.90 -28.20
N LEU A 199 11.28 -18.88 -26.88
CA LEU A 199 10.81 -17.81 -26.02
C LEU A 199 11.46 -16.46 -26.37
N ARG A 200 12.77 -16.45 -26.66
CA ARG A 200 13.51 -15.24 -27.06
C ARG A 200 12.89 -14.60 -28.30
N THR A 201 12.59 -15.39 -29.33
CA THR A 201 11.96 -14.88 -30.55
C THR A 201 10.61 -14.23 -30.27
N LYS A 202 9.77 -14.87 -29.45
CA LYS A 202 8.45 -14.32 -29.06
C LYS A 202 8.59 -13.03 -28.24
N LEU A 203 9.50 -12.99 -27.25
CA LEU A 203 9.76 -11.80 -26.44
C LEU A 203 10.23 -10.61 -27.28
N LEU A 204 11.19 -10.82 -28.18
CA LEU A 204 11.72 -9.76 -29.04
C LEU A 204 10.65 -9.22 -29.99
N LYS A 205 9.82 -10.10 -30.56
CA LYS A 205 8.70 -9.69 -31.40
C LYS A 205 7.74 -8.76 -30.65
N ILE A 206 7.30 -9.15 -29.45
CA ILE A 206 6.37 -8.32 -28.67
C ILE A 206 7.05 -7.00 -28.26
N ARG A 207 8.33 -7.04 -27.85
CA ARG A 207 9.09 -5.85 -27.48
C ARG A 207 9.10 -4.81 -28.61
N ASP A 208 9.30 -5.24 -29.84
CA ASP A 208 9.39 -4.34 -31.01
C ASP A 208 8.04 -3.67 -31.34
N GLU A 209 6.94 -4.21 -30.81
CA GLU A 209 5.59 -3.63 -30.93
C GLU A 209 5.25 -2.66 -29.79
N ILE A 210 6.06 -2.57 -28.72
CA ILE A 210 5.80 -1.69 -27.57
C ILE A 210 6.00 -0.23 -27.97
N LYS A 211 4.93 0.57 -27.86
CA LYS A 211 4.99 2.03 -28.04
C LYS A 211 5.25 2.71 -26.70
N MET A 212 6.23 3.62 -26.69
CA MET A 212 6.57 4.48 -25.55
C MET A 212 6.50 5.94 -25.99
N GLY A 213 5.76 6.76 -25.26
CA GLY A 213 5.52 8.15 -25.61
C GLY A 213 4.55 8.82 -24.63
N ASP A 214 3.93 9.90 -25.09
CA ASP A 214 2.87 10.57 -24.35
C ASP A 214 1.69 9.61 -24.11
N VAL A 215 1.06 9.74 -22.94
CA VAL A 215 -0.11 8.94 -22.51
C VAL A 215 -1.42 9.74 -22.63
N SER A 216 -1.35 11.00 -23.07
CA SER A 216 -2.50 11.85 -23.39
C SER A 216 -3.26 11.39 -24.64
#